data_AF-A0A6N2U874-F1
#
_entry.id   AF-A0A6N2U874-F1
#
_cell.length_a   1.000
_cell.length_b   1.000
_cell.length_c   1.000
_cell.angle_alpha   90.00
_cell.angle_beta   90.00
_cell.angle_gamma   90.00
#
_symmetry.space_group_name_H-M   'P 1'
#
loop_
_entity.id
_entity.type
_entity.pdbx_description
1 polymer ?
#
loop_
_entity_poly.entity_id
_entity_poly.type
_entity_poly.pdbx_seq_one_letter_code
_entity_poly.pdbx_strand_id
1 'polypeptide(L)'
;MKTKRGIVLLLFMGTLLLLMSGCGAKYENPADLPFGSDGWQTQTAGEAIEALSAAGFTNIQENIKETSSADDAGKITKITVNGENLFRKGDRHEGTDVVEITYYSLKQYEAEMEIEVSGDAGLPVFAVNTNLPNGTKLELTLSNEEGYSEKQTVKVKDGQAVSDMFWDNGHYLLGEYTLSVVMKPEDQNASVQYEIGKNGEAMTGPLVQIGEKDVGQYLFLEDDYISNYTEPEKISEDELRERFAQALSGFGNNYEIDLEGYVYTVSVWQDGLAACAMLAEQGVPTAVEQWEAIVDTTAEASNSLQELLSISGYGDYMVQIEVLNDQNHENTLLTVLLGMVSYNCVS
;
A
#
# COMPACT_ATOMS: atom_id res chain seq x y z
N MET A 1 -8.38 69.85 111.18
CA MET A 1 -7.36 69.19 112.03
C MET A 1 -6.74 68.04 111.25
N LYS A 2 -5.39 68.04 111.09
CA LYS A 2 -4.53 66.94 110.60
C LYS A 2 -4.73 66.50 109.12
N THR A 3 -3.76 66.33 108.21
CA THR A 3 -2.30 66.60 108.09
C THR A 3 -1.90 66.41 106.61
N LYS A 4 -1.06 67.31 106.06
CA LYS A 4 0.08 67.13 105.11
C LYS A 4 0.13 66.05 103.99
N ARG A 5 0.46 66.55 102.77
CA ARG A 5 1.62 66.25 101.86
C ARG A 5 1.56 65.15 100.75
N GLY A 6 2.05 65.56 99.55
CA GLY A 6 2.82 64.77 98.55
C GLY A 6 2.08 64.51 97.22
N ILE A 7 2.28 65.24 96.11
CA ILE A 7 3.35 65.20 95.07
C ILE A 7 3.48 63.88 94.27
N VAL A 8 2.98 63.94 93.02
CA VAL A 8 3.51 63.45 91.71
C VAL A 8 3.62 61.94 91.43
N LEU A 9 3.00 61.44 90.33
CA LEU A 9 3.66 60.98 89.08
C LEU A 9 2.69 60.30 88.08
N LEU A 10 3.11 60.31 86.80
CA LEU A 10 2.46 59.91 85.55
C LEU A 10 2.40 58.39 85.25
N LEU A 11 1.57 58.07 84.23
CA LEU A 11 1.72 57.08 83.13
C LEU A 11 1.52 55.57 83.42
N PHE A 12 0.56 54.91 82.73
CA PHE A 12 0.80 54.08 81.51
C PHE A 12 -0.42 53.23 81.08
N MET A 13 -0.60 53.17 79.75
CA MET A 13 -1.03 52.03 78.89
C MET A 13 -2.39 51.31 79.05
N GLY A 14 -3.00 51.03 77.89
CA GLY A 14 -3.99 49.97 77.74
C GLY A 14 -4.70 49.92 76.39
N THR A 15 -4.01 50.07 75.26
CA THR A 15 -4.55 49.76 73.93
C THR A 15 -4.76 48.25 73.79
N LEU A 16 -6.02 47.85 73.72
CA LEU A 16 -6.46 46.49 73.46
C LEU A 16 -6.28 46.19 71.95
N LEU A 17 -5.19 45.51 71.59
CA LEU A 17 -5.00 44.94 70.25
C LEU A 17 -5.51 43.50 70.25
N LEU A 18 -6.61 43.28 69.53
CA LEU A 18 -7.16 41.97 69.19
C LEU A 18 -6.15 41.20 68.34
N LEU A 19 -5.56 40.15 68.91
CA LEU A 19 -4.89 39.10 68.14
C LEU A 19 -5.96 38.18 67.55
N MET A 20 -6.33 38.41 66.30
CA MET A 20 -6.96 37.37 65.49
C MET A 20 -5.86 36.43 65.02
N SER A 21 -5.58 35.39 65.81
CA SER A 21 -4.81 34.23 65.36
C SER A 21 -5.67 33.45 64.37
N GLY A 22 -5.56 33.79 63.08
CA GLY A 22 -6.10 32.97 62.01
C GLY A 22 -5.38 31.61 62.00
N CYS A 23 -6.15 30.53 62.07
CA CYS A 23 -5.71 29.19 61.67
C CYS A 23 -5.46 29.19 60.15
N GLY A 24 -4.37 29.81 59.71
CA GLY A 24 -3.85 29.60 58.36
C GLY A 24 -3.07 28.29 58.35
N ALA A 25 -3.33 27.42 57.37
CA ALA A 25 -2.43 26.32 57.07
C ALA A 25 -1.00 26.87 56.93
N LYS A 26 -0.04 26.25 57.61
CA LYS A 26 1.35 26.70 57.63
C LYS A 26 2.05 26.02 56.45
N TYR A 27 2.31 26.80 55.41
CA TYR A 27 3.00 26.32 54.22
C TYR A 27 4.52 26.48 54.36
N GLU A 28 5.30 25.45 54.07
CA GLU A 28 6.78 25.51 54.06
C GLU A 28 7.31 26.09 52.75
N ASN A 29 6.71 25.71 51.62
CA ASN A 29 7.05 26.23 50.30
C ASN A 29 5.76 26.61 49.56
N PRO A 30 5.14 27.76 49.87
CA PRO A 30 3.83 28.09 49.31
C PRO A 30 3.90 28.33 47.80
N ALA A 31 3.00 27.69 47.06
CA ALA A 31 2.74 27.93 45.64
C ALA A 31 1.28 28.35 45.45
N ASP A 32 1.04 29.36 44.61
CA ASP A 32 -0.31 29.86 44.33
C ASP A 32 -0.72 29.42 42.91
N LEU A 33 -1.91 28.83 42.76
CA LEU A 33 -2.34 28.29 41.47
C LEU A 33 -2.45 29.38 40.38
N PRO A 34 -1.81 29.22 39.21
CA PRO A 34 -1.76 30.27 38.17
C PRO A 34 -3.08 30.45 37.41
N PHE A 35 -3.95 29.44 37.42
CA PHE A 35 -5.25 29.41 36.75
C PHE A 35 -6.29 28.62 37.58
N GLY A 36 -7.57 28.81 37.26
CA GLY A 36 -8.68 28.05 37.84
C GLY A 36 -8.97 26.78 37.06
N SER A 37 -9.88 25.97 37.59
CA SER A 37 -10.37 24.72 36.97
C SER A 37 -11.09 24.92 35.62
N ASP A 38 -11.46 26.14 35.27
CA ASP A 38 -12.01 26.57 33.97
C ASP A 38 -10.94 27.14 33.03
N GLY A 39 -9.91 27.78 33.58
CA GLY A 39 -8.88 28.50 32.81
C GLY A 39 -7.90 27.60 32.06
N TRP A 40 -7.72 26.34 32.47
CA TRP A 40 -6.78 25.44 31.78
C TRP A 40 -7.34 24.85 30.47
N GLN A 41 -8.64 25.01 30.20
CA GLN A 41 -9.27 24.44 29.00
C GLN A 41 -8.86 25.16 27.71
N THR A 42 -8.31 26.38 27.83
CA THR A 42 -7.88 27.20 26.69
C THR A 42 -6.38 27.17 26.44
N GLN A 43 -5.61 26.43 27.24
CA GLN A 43 -4.15 26.34 27.13
C GLN A 43 -3.74 24.90 26.80
N THR A 44 -2.58 24.77 26.18
CA THR A 44 -1.91 23.48 25.93
C THR A 44 -1.32 22.92 27.23
N ALA A 45 -1.05 21.61 27.25
CA ALA A 45 -0.36 20.96 28.35
C ALA A 45 1.01 21.62 28.64
N GLY A 46 1.77 21.96 27.59
CA GLY A 46 3.06 22.65 27.73
C GLY A 46 2.94 23.99 28.46
N GLU A 47 1.98 24.83 28.06
CA GLU A 47 1.71 26.11 28.72
C GLU A 47 1.28 25.93 30.18
N ALA A 48 0.45 24.93 30.48
CA ALA A 48 0.00 24.65 31.84
C ALA A 48 1.16 24.19 32.74
N ILE A 49 2.00 23.28 32.24
CA ILE A 49 3.17 22.75 32.96
C ILE A 49 4.17 23.87 33.23
N GLU A 50 4.44 24.72 32.25
CA GLU A 50 5.32 25.87 32.40
C GLU A 50 4.78 26.85 33.46
N ALA A 51 3.48 27.18 33.40
CA ALA A 51 2.85 28.06 34.37
C ALA A 51 2.86 27.51 35.80
N LEU A 52 2.60 26.21 35.98
CA LEU A 52 2.65 25.55 37.30
C LEU A 52 4.07 25.50 37.86
N SER A 53 5.05 25.17 37.02
CA SER A 53 6.46 25.17 37.40
C SER A 53 6.92 26.56 37.81
N ALA A 54 6.55 27.60 37.04
CA ALA A 54 6.84 28.99 37.35
C ALA A 54 6.16 29.49 38.64
N ALA A 55 5.01 28.91 38.99
CA ALA A 55 4.29 29.19 40.23
C ALA A 55 4.88 28.49 41.47
N GLY A 56 5.89 27.62 41.30
CA GLY A 56 6.60 26.95 42.39
C GLY A 56 6.16 25.51 42.68
N PHE A 57 5.28 24.93 41.84
CA PHE A 57 4.97 23.50 41.92
C PHE A 57 6.13 22.67 41.36
N THR A 58 6.57 21.69 42.13
CA THR A 58 7.74 20.85 41.82
C THR A 58 7.39 19.38 41.62
N ASN A 59 6.16 18.97 41.99
CA ASN A 59 5.66 17.60 41.89
C ASN A 59 4.53 17.50 40.85
N ILE A 60 4.87 17.75 39.58
CA ILE A 60 3.94 17.66 38.45
C ILE A 60 4.06 16.27 37.83
N GLN A 61 2.93 15.57 37.71
CA GLN A 61 2.82 14.23 37.15
C GLN A 61 1.99 14.27 35.87
N GLU A 62 2.52 13.70 34.80
CA GLU A 62 1.89 13.71 33.49
C GLU A 62 1.24 12.35 33.18
N ASN A 63 -0.03 12.36 32.82
CA ASN A 63 -0.80 11.20 32.37
C ASN A 63 -1.16 11.38 30.89
N ILE A 64 -0.33 10.81 30.03
CA ILE A 64 -0.44 11.01 28.58
C ILE A 64 -1.45 10.02 27.98
N LYS A 65 -2.37 10.54 27.15
CA LYS A 65 -3.26 9.75 26.30
C LYS A 65 -2.85 9.94 24.84
N GLU A 66 -2.75 8.88 24.07
CA GLU A 66 -2.44 9.01 22.65
C GLU A 66 -3.67 9.47 21.85
N THR A 67 -3.42 10.26 20.81
CA THR A 67 -4.40 10.63 19.79
C THR A 67 -3.73 10.68 18.42
N SER A 68 -4.47 10.38 17.36
CA SER A 68 -4.06 10.63 15.97
C SER A 68 -4.57 11.97 15.42
N SER A 69 -5.31 12.72 16.23
CA SER A 69 -5.88 14.02 15.89
C SER A 69 -4.92 15.15 16.28
N ALA A 70 -4.40 15.88 15.29
CA ALA A 70 -3.58 17.07 15.55
C ALA A 70 -4.35 18.15 16.32
N ASP A 71 -5.66 18.28 16.09
CA ASP A 71 -6.51 19.21 16.83
C ASP A 71 -6.57 18.89 18.32
N ASP A 72 -6.42 17.62 18.70
CA ASP A 72 -6.46 17.20 20.10
C ASP A 72 -5.09 17.15 20.76
N ALA A 73 -4.01 17.07 19.98
CA ALA A 73 -2.65 17.06 20.50
C ALA A 73 -2.39 18.29 21.41
N GLY A 74 -1.89 18.03 22.61
CA GLY A 74 -1.65 19.03 23.65
C GLY A 74 -2.90 19.44 24.45
N LYS A 75 -4.12 19.02 24.08
CA LYS A 75 -5.32 19.35 24.86
C LYS A 75 -5.33 18.62 26.20
N ILE A 76 -5.52 19.40 27.25
CA ILE A 76 -5.68 18.89 28.61
C ILE A 76 -7.11 18.35 28.75
N THR A 77 -7.25 17.22 29.44
CA THR A 77 -8.54 16.58 29.76
C THR A 77 -8.86 16.61 31.24
N LYS A 78 -7.84 16.73 32.10
CA LYS A 78 -8.00 16.78 33.56
C LYS A 78 -6.76 17.38 34.20
N ILE A 79 -6.96 18.23 35.21
CA ILE A 79 -5.94 18.60 36.19
C ILE A 79 -6.48 18.30 37.57
N THR A 80 -5.67 17.70 38.44
CA THR A 80 -5.94 17.52 39.86
C THR A 80 -4.81 18.08 40.69
N VAL A 81 -5.13 18.72 41.81
CA VAL A 81 -4.17 19.20 42.82
C VAL A 81 -4.48 18.47 44.11
N ASN A 82 -3.55 17.64 44.61
CA ASN A 82 -3.76 16.70 45.70
C ASN A 82 -5.03 15.84 45.54
N GLY A 83 -5.33 15.43 44.31
CA GLY A 83 -6.50 14.61 43.97
C GLY A 83 -7.80 15.39 43.78
N GLU A 84 -7.84 16.70 44.01
CA GLU A 84 -9.01 17.54 43.80
C GLU A 84 -9.00 18.20 42.42
N ASN A 85 -10.12 18.13 41.69
CA ASN A 85 -10.27 18.69 40.35
C ASN A 85 -10.99 20.05 40.34
N LEU A 86 -11.34 20.56 41.51
CA LEU A 86 -11.99 21.85 41.70
C LEU A 86 -11.04 22.77 42.47
N PHE A 87 -10.49 23.74 41.76
CA PHE A 87 -9.59 24.75 42.32
C PHE A 87 -9.80 26.08 41.61
N ARG A 88 -9.35 27.16 42.25
CA ARG A 88 -9.41 28.53 41.76
C ARG A 88 -8.01 29.09 41.59
N LYS A 89 -7.91 30.05 40.67
CA LYS A 89 -6.70 30.85 40.54
C LYS A 89 -6.38 31.54 41.88
N GLY A 90 -5.13 31.42 42.31
CA GLY A 90 -4.64 31.98 43.57
C GLY A 90 -4.92 31.13 44.81
N ASP A 91 -5.57 29.97 44.68
CA ASP A 91 -5.63 29.01 45.78
C ASP A 91 -4.19 28.60 46.15
N ARG A 92 -3.91 28.62 47.45
CA ARG A 92 -2.57 28.43 48.01
C ARG A 92 -2.35 26.99 48.44
N HIS A 93 -1.23 26.42 48.01
CA HIS A 93 -0.84 25.03 48.17
C HIS A 93 0.61 24.92 48.64
N GLU A 94 1.02 23.73 49.08
CA GLU A 94 2.46 23.44 49.17
C GLU A 94 2.98 23.22 47.75
N GLY A 95 4.16 23.74 47.42
CA GLY A 95 4.80 23.52 46.12
C GLY A 95 5.20 22.06 45.88
N THR A 96 5.13 21.22 46.91
CA THR A 96 5.30 19.76 46.82
C THR A 96 3.98 19.00 46.68
N ASP A 97 2.83 19.67 46.76
CA ASP A 97 1.51 19.09 46.48
C ASP A 97 1.51 18.45 45.10
N VAL A 98 0.90 17.28 44.98
CA VAL A 98 0.87 16.52 43.72
C VAL A 98 -0.05 17.24 42.75
N VAL A 99 0.47 17.63 41.59
CA VAL A 99 -0.34 18.13 40.49
C VAL A 99 -0.34 17.09 39.37
N GLU A 100 -1.47 16.45 39.11
CA GLU A 100 -1.59 15.50 38.01
C GLU A 100 -2.26 16.18 36.82
N ILE A 101 -1.65 16.08 35.64
CA ILE A 101 -2.15 16.65 34.39
C ILE A 101 -2.36 15.50 33.41
N THR A 102 -3.59 15.32 32.94
CA THR A 102 -3.93 14.35 31.90
C THR A 102 -4.17 15.08 30.60
N TYR A 103 -3.44 14.76 29.53
CA TYR A 103 -3.56 15.43 28.24
C TYR A 103 -3.31 14.48 27.08
N TYR A 104 -3.68 14.90 25.88
CA TYR A 104 -3.44 14.15 24.66
C TYR A 104 -2.05 14.44 24.08
N SER A 105 -1.29 13.40 23.74
CA SER A 105 -0.09 13.52 22.90
C SER A 105 -0.36 12.90 21.53
N LEU A 106 0.19 13.51 20.50
CA LEU A 106 0.10 12.99 19.14
C LEU A 106 0.86 11.67 19.06
N LYS A 107 0.17 10.62 18.64
CA LYS A 107 0.75 9.30 18.38
C LYS A 107 1.88 9.44 17.36
N GLN A 108 2.94 8.65 17.54
CA GLN A 108 4.02 8.53 16.56
C GLN A 108 3.91 7.13 15.93
N TYR A 109 3.61 7.10 14.64
CA TYR A 109 3.45 5.90 13.83
C TYR A 109 4.55 5.85 12.79
N GLU A 110 5.65 5.18 13.13
CA GLU A 110 6.75 4.98 12.20
C GLU A 110 6.42 3.83 11.25
N ALA A 111 6.11 4.17 10.00
CA ALA A 111 5.74 3.19 9.00
C ALA A 111 6.98 2.50 8.43
N GLU A 112 6.89 1.18 8.27
CA GLU A 112 7.93 0.35 7.68
C GLU A 112 7.37 -0.35 6.44
N MET A 113 8.17 -0.44 5.38
CA MET A 113 7.85 -1.16 4.15
C MET A 113 9.12 -1.83 3.61
N GLU A 114 8.99 -3.09 3.22
CA GLU A 114 10.03 -3.87 2.56
C GLU A 114 9.44 -4.58 1.35
N ILE A 115 10.14 -4.57 0.22
CA ILE A 115 9.70 -5.18 -1.03
C ILE A 115 10.29 -6.57 -1.18
N GLU A 116 9.45 -7.53 -1.51
CA GLU A 116 9.84 -8.85 -2.00
C GLU A 116 9.27 -9.04 -3.41
N VAL A 117 10.09 -9.63 -4.29
CA VAL A 117 9.72 -9.90 -5.68
C VAL A 117 9.61 -11.41 -5.91
N SER A 118 8.54 -11.81 -6.57
CA SER A 118 8.26 -13.20 -6.98
C SER A 118 7.67 -13.21 -8.39
N GLY A 119 7.19 -14.37 -8.86
CA GLY A 119 6.63 -14.54 -10.20
C GLY A 119 7.61 -15.16 -11.19
N ASP A 120 7.13 -15.35 -12.42
CA ASP A 120 7.93 -15.88 -13.53
C ASP A 120 8.82 -14.80 -14.15
N ALA A 121 9.79 -15.22 -14.95
CA ALA A 121 10.73 -14.30 -15.57
C ALA A 121 9.99 -13.26 -16.44
N GLY A 122 10.16 -11.96 -16.12
CA GLY A 122 9.50 -10.87 -16.83
C GLY A 122 8.02 -10.67 -16.49
N LEU A 123 7.51 -11.38 -15.48
CA LEU A 123 6.15 -11.27 -14.94
C LEU A 123 6.20 -11.10 -13.41
N PRO A 124 6.77 -10.00 -12.91
CA PRO A 124 6.98 -9.82 -11.48
C PRO A 124 5.67 -9.64 -10.72
N VAL A 125 5.64 -10.21 -9.52
CA VAL A 125 4.63 -9.99 -8.48
C VAL A 125 5.34 -9.43 -7.26
N PHE A 126 4.86 -8.28 -6.76
CA PHE A 126 5.45 -7.58 -5.63
C PHE A 126 4.65 -7.83 -4.36
N ALA A 127 5.34 -8.21 -3.30
CA ALA A 127 4.83 -8.24 -1.94
C ALA A 127 5.45 -7.09 -1.14
N VAL A 128 4.61 -6.27 -0.52
CA VAL A 128 5.00 -5.22 0.41
C VAL A 128 4.79 -5.73 1.83
N ASN A 129 5.87 -6.08 2.51
CA ASN A 129 5.85 -6.40 3.94
C ASN A 129 5.86 -5.09 4.73
N THR A 130 4.90 -4.92 5.65
CA THR A 130 4.68 -3.63 6.32
C THR A 130 4.05 -3.79 7.69
N ASN A 131 4.32 -2.82 8.57
CA ASN A 131 3.65 -2.71 9.86
C ASN A 131 2.29 -2.00 9.78
N LEU A 132 1.84 -1.53 8.61
CA LEU A 132 0.60 -0.77 8.44
C LEU A 132 -0.67 -1.54 8.87
N PRO A 133 -1.75 -0.83 9.30
CA PRO A 133 -2.95 -1.50 9.76
C PRO A 133 -3.65 -2.32 8.65
N ASN A 134 -4.31 -3.41 9.04
CA ASN A 134 -5.10 -4.21 8.11
C ASN A 134 -6.15 -3.37 7.38
N GLY A 135 -6.28 -3.58 6.08
CA GLY A 135 -7.17 -2.84 5.19
C GLY A 135 -6.60 -1.52 4.68
N THR A 136 -5.35 -1.17 5.03
CA THR A 136 -4.62 -0.06 4.39
C THR A 136 -4.49 -0.33 2.90
N LYS A 137 -4.87 0.65 2.08
CA LYS A 137 -4.71 0.59 0.63
C LYS A 137 -3.36 1.17 0.24
N LEU A 138 -2.62 0.43 -0.58
CA LEU A 138 -1.38 0.87 -1.21
C LEU A 138 -1.59 0.93 -2.73
N GLU A 139 -1.11 2.00 -3.34
CA GLU A 139 -1.01 2.13 -4.79
C GLU A 139 0.40 1.76 -5.21
N LEU A 140 0.55 0.71 -6.00
CA LEU A 140 1.80 0.26 -6.58
C LEU A 140 1.82 0.71 -8.04
N THR A 141 2.87 1.41 -8.45
CA THR A 141 3.09 1.77 -9.85
C THR A 141 4.46 1.28 -10.28
N LEU A 142 4.50 0.41 -11.29
CA LEU A 142 5.73 -0.03 -11.94
C LEU A 142 5.88 0.74 -13.24
N SER A 143 7.04 1.36 -13.48
CA SER A 143 7.31 2.12 -14.71
C SER A 143 8.76 2.02 -15.16
N ASN A 144 9.02 2.29 -16.43
CA ASN A 144 10.38 2.42 -16.97
C ASN A 144 10.53 3.69 -17.82
N GLU A 145 11.76 3.99 -18.25
CA GLU A 145 12.05 5.14 -19.11
C GLU A 145 11.49 4.98 -20.55
N GLU A 146 11.20 3.75 -20.97
CA GLU A 146 10.68 3.43 -22.31
C GLU A 146 9.17 3.72 -22.44
N GLY A 147 8.52 4.13 -21.36
CA GLY A 147 7.13 4.56 -21.34
C GLY A 147 6.13 3.52 -20.85
N TYR A 148 6.60 2.34 -20.41
CA TYR A 148 5.75 1.41 -19.68
C TYR A 148 5.35 2.03 -18.34
N SER A 149 4.06 1.95 -18.00
CA SER A 149 3.55 2.29 -16.68
C SER A 149 2.27 1.53 -16.41
N GLU A 150 2.27 0.73 -15.35
CA GLU A 150 1.09 0.04 -14.86
C GLU A 150 0.89 0.34 -13.38
N LYS A 151 -0.37 0.52 -12.98
CA LYS A 151 -0.78 0.85 -11.62
C LYS A 151 -1.75 -0.19 -11.08
N GLN A 152 -1.49 -0.67 -9.87
CA GLN A 152 -2.35 -1.59 -9.14
C GLN A 152 -2.64 -1.07 -7.73
N THR A 153 -3.84 -1.35 -7.20
CA THR A 153 -4.22 -1.02 -5.82
C THR A 153 -4.37 -2.29 -5.00
N VAL A 154 -3.55 -2.45 -3.98
CA VAL A 154 -3.53 -3.62 -3.09
C VAL A 154 -3.95 -3.23 -1.67
N LYS A 155 -4.28 -4.22 -0.84
CA LYS A 155 -4.63 -3.99 0.56
C LYS A 155 -3.75 -4.81 1.49
N VAL A 156 -3.33 -4.17 2.57
CA VAL A 156 -2.59 -4.83 3.65
C VAL A 156 -3.51 -5.82 4.38
N LYS A 157 -3.04 -7.05 4.51
CA LYS A 157 -3.63 -8.10 5.32
C LYS A 157 -2.51 -8.86 6.02
N ASP A 158 -2.60 -8.91 7.35
CA ASP A 158 -1.68 -9.64 8.21
C ASP A 158 -0.21 -9.24 7.98
N GLY A 159 0.03 -7.92 7.82
CA GLY A 159 1.35 -7.33 7.64
C GLY A 159 1.90 -7.38 6.21
N GLN A 160 1.09 -7.80 5.22
CA GLN A 160 1.54 -7.89 3.84
C GLN A 160 0.48 -7.40 2.85
N ALA A 161 0.89 -6.78 1.75
CA ALA A 161 0.05 -6.52 0.58
C ALA A 161 0.73 -7.08 -0.68
N VAL A 162 0.00 -7.82 -1.51
CA VAL A 162 0.55 -8.51 -2.69
C VAL A 162 -0.16 -8.02 -3.95
N SER A 163 0.62 -7.69 -4.98
CA SER A 163 0.13 -7.29 -6.31
C SER A 163 -0.36 -8.48 -7.12
N ASP A 164 -1.07 -8.21 -8.21
CA ASP A 164 -1.14 -9.17 -9.32
C ASP A 164 0.17 -9.10 -10.12
N MET A 165 0.33 -9.97 -11.12
CA MET A 165 1.50 -9.89 -12.01
C MET A 165 1.46 -8.59 -12.81
N PHE A 166 2.62 -7.95 -12.97
CA PHE A 166 2.80 -6.84 -13.91
C PHE A 166 3.15 -7.37 -15.29
N TRP A 167 2.52 -6.81 -16.33
CA TRP A 167 2.61 -7.35 -17.69
C TRP A 167 2.30 -6.29 -18.76
N ASP A 168 3.13 -6.23 -19.81
CA ASP A 168 2.93 -5.34 -20.95
C ASP A 168 2.13 -5.99 -22.10
N ASN A 169 0.88 -6.36 -21.84
CA ASN A 169 -0.13 -6.75 -22.85
C ASN A 169 0.34 -7.69 -23.99
N GLY A 170 1.17 -8.68 -23.66
CA GLY A 170 1.75 -9.65 -24.59
C GLY A 170 3.26 -9.75 -24.49
N HIS A 171 3.90 -8.77 -23.85
CA HIS A 171 5.35 -8.67 -23.75
C HIS A 171 5.82 -8.88 -22.32
N TYR A 172 6.81 -9.76 -22.16
CA TYR A 172 7.55 -9.90 -20.91
C TYR A 172 8.31 -8.61 -20.61
N LEU A 173 8.32 -8.21 -19.35
CA LEU A 173 9.06 -7.03 -18.92
C LEU A 173 10.57 -7.28 -19.09
N LEU A 174 11.28 -6.31 -19.66
CA LEU A 174 12.71 -6.39 -19.96
C LEU A 174 13.43 -5.14 -19.46
N GLY A 175 14.60 -5.32 -18.86
CA GLY A 175 15.44 -4.22 -18.42
C GLY A 175 15.08 -3.67 -17.04
N GLU A 176 15.32 -2.38 -16.85
CA GLU A 176 15.22 -1.68 -15.56
C GLU A 176 13.87 -0.96 -15.43
N TYR A 177 13.30 -1.05 -14.24
CA TYR A 177 12.04 -0.43 -13.85
C TYR A 177 12.19 0.18 -12.45
N THR A 178 11.28 1.09 -12.14
CA THR A 178 11.11 1.65 -10.80
C THR A 178 9.72 1.27 -10.30
N LEU A 179 9.67 0.60 -9.15
CA LEU A 179 8.46 0.40 -8.39
C LEU A 179 8.28 1.59 -7.44
N SER A 180 7.12 2.22 -7.48
CA SER A 180 6.70 3.19 -6.46
C SER A 180 5.51 2.66 -5.68
N VAL A 181 5.54 2.82 -4.35
CA VAL A 181 4.48 2.45 -3.42
C VAL A 181 4.00 3.70 -2.71
N VAL A 182 2.72 4.01 -2.85
CA VAL A 182 2.10 5.21 -2.28
C VAL A 182 0.96 4.82 -1.34
N MET A 183 0.92 5.45 -0.16
CA MET A 183 -0.23 5.39 0.75
C MET A 183 -0.67 6.81 1.11
N LYS A 184 -1.90 7.16 0.73
CA LYS A 184 -2.52 8.44 1.08
C LYS A 184 -3.54 8.26 2.20
N PRO A 185 -3.48 9.04 3.30
CA PRO A 185 -4.43 8.95 4.41
C PRO A 185 -5.90 9.18 4.01
N GLU A 186 -6.15 10.07 3.04
CA GLU A 186 -7.50 10.40 2.56
C GLU A 186 -8.22 9.22 1.87
N ASP A 187 -7.47 8.29 1.28
CA ASP A 187 -7.99 7.10 0.61
C ASP A 187 -8.33 5.95 1.56
N GLN A 188 -7.94 6.10 2.84
CA GLN A 188 -8.04 5.05 3.84
C GLN A 188 -9.41 5.01 4.54
N ASN A 189 -9.72 3.86 5.11
CA ASN A 189 -10.93 3.70 5.92
C ASN A 189 -10.74 4.33 7.32
N ALA A 190 -11.85 4.51 8.04
CA ALA A 190 -11.85 5.16 9.35
C ALA A 190 -10.97 4.45 10.40
N SER A 191 -10.85 3.11 10.34
CA SER A 191 -10.00 2.36 11.27
C SER A 191 -8.52 2.61 11.03
N VAL A 192 -8.10 2.70 9.77
CA VAL A 192 -6.71 3.05 9.42
C VAL A 192 -6.45 4.51 9.80
N GLN A 193 -7.33 5.44 9.43
CA GLN A 193 -7.20 6.87 9.79
C GLN A 193 -7.18 7.11 11.30
N TYR A 194 -7.83 6.25 12.09
CA TYR A 194 -7.74 6.31 13.54
C TYR A 194 -6.32 6.06 14.04
N GLU A 195 -5.52 5.25 13.34
CA GLU A 195 -4.14 4.95 13.72
C GLU A 195 -3.15 6.00 13.20
N ILE A 196 -3.32 6.48 11.96
CA ILE A 196 -2.35 7.34 11.26
C ILE A 196 -2.73 8.83 11.21
N GLY A 197 -3.97 9.18 11.57
CA GLY A 197 -4.55 10.51 11.39
C GLY A 197 -5.25 10.67 10.05
N LYS A 198 -6.19 11.63 9.97
CA LYS A 198 -6.99 11.86 8.74
C LYS A 198 -6.15 12.37 7.58
N ASN A 199 -5.11 13.14 7.90
CA ASN A 199 -4.16 13.70 6.95
C ASN A 199 -2.73 13.18 7.21
N GLY A 200 -2.61 12.06 7.91
CA GLY A 200 -1.32 11.43 8.21
C GLY A 200 -0.58 12.10 9.37
N GLU A 201 -1.27 12.83 10.24
CA GLU A 201 -0.65 13.64 11.30
C GLU A 201 0.17 12.80 12.28
N ALA A 202 -0.19 11.54 12.50
CA ALA A 202 0.52 10.64 13.39
C ALA A 202 1.70 9.93 12.71
N MET A 203 1.86 10.03 11.39
CA MET A 203 2.91 9.29 10.68
C MET A 203 4.29 9.92 10.91
N THR A 204 5.28 9.06 11.04
CA THR A 204 6.69 9.44 11.20
C THR A 204 7.61 8.52 10.41
N GLY A 205 8.88 8.90 10.34
CA GLY A 205 9.92 8.07 9.71
C GLY A 205 10.26 8.49 8.28
N PRO A 206 11.19 7.78 7.65
CA PRO A 206 11.79 8.17 6.37
C PRO A 206 10.84 8.06 5.17
N LEU A 207 9.79 7.24 5.28
CA LEU A 207 8.81 7.05 4.22
C LEU A 207 7.82 8.23 4.11
N VAL A 208 7.75 9.09 5.13
CA VAL A 208 6.80 10.20 5.16
C VAL A 208 7.22 11.30 4.20
N GLN A 209 6.30 11.64 3.30
CA GLN A 209 6.38 12.78 2.41
C GLN A 209 5.35 13.83 2.78
N ILE A 210 5.72 15.10 2.64
CA ILE A 210 4.83 16.24 2.87
C ILE A 210 4.22 16.61 1.52
N GLY A 211 2.90 16.49 1.40
CA GLY A 211 2.16 16.95 0.23
C GLY A 211 2.26 18.47 0.03
N GLU A 212 1.89 18.95 -1.16
CA GLU A 212 1.71 20.39 -1.38
C GLU A 212 0.62 20.96 -0.47
N LYS A 213 0.48 22.29 -0.41
CA LYS A 213 -0.50 22.97 0.44
C LYS A 213 -1.87 22.27 0.36
N ASP A 214 -2.39 21.93 1.54
CA ASP A 214 -3.71 21.32 1.78
C ASP A 214 -3.83 19.80 1.51
N VAL A 215 -2.76 19.09 1.09
CA VAL A 215 -2.82 17.64 0.78
C VAL A 215 -2.45 16.73 1.98
N GLY A 216 -1.87 17.28 3.05
CA GLY A 216 -1.44 16.49 4.21
C GLY A 216 -0.16 15.68 3.95
N GLN A 217 0.11 14.69 4.80
CA GLN A 217 1.25 13.78 4.66
C GLN A 217 0.84 12.50 3.94
N TYR A 218 1.79 11.85 3.27
CA TYR A 218 1.59 10.53 2.65
C TYR A 218 2.84 9.67 2.83
N LEU A 219 2.74 8.36 2.61
CA LEU A 219 3.91 7.48 2.56
C LEU A 219 4.32 7.24 1.12
N PHE A 220 5.63 7.24 0.89
CA PHE A 220 6.26 6.97 -0.38
C PHE A 220 7.46 6.05 -0.18
N LEU A 221 7.49 4.95 -0.91
CA LEU A 221 8.66 4.10 -1.08
C LEU A 221 8.92 3.95 -2.58
N GLU A 222 10.19 3.98 -2.94
CA GLU A 222 10.68 3.71 -4.30
C GLU A 222 11.71 2.60 -4.22
N ASP A 223 11.63 1.63 -5.12
CA ASP A 223 12.55 0.50 -5.20
C ASP A 223 12.87 0.18 -6.66
N ASP A 224 14.15 -0.11 -6.93
CA ASP A 224 14.64 -0.44 -8.26
C ASP A 224 14.37 -1.92 -8.56
N TYR A 225 13.75 -2.20 -9.71
CA TYR A 225 13.49 -3.55 -10.20
C TYR A 225 14.21 -3.78 -11.53
N ILE A 226 15.05 -4.82 -11.57
CA ILE A 226 15.66 -5.29 -12.82
C ILE A 226 15.00 -6.61 -13.19
N SER A 227 14.37 -6.66 -14.36
CA SER A 227 13.79 -7.89 -14.87
C SER A 227 14.84 -8.97 -15.05
N ASN A 228 14.53 -10.17 -14.57
CA ASN A 228 15.32 -11.37 -14.79
C ASN A 228 14.99 -12.08 -16.12
N TYR A 229 14.07 -11.52 -16.91
CA TYR A 229 13.79 -12.01 -18.25
C TYR A 229 14.91 -11.62 -19.20
N THR A 230 15.33 -12.59 -19.99
CA THR A 230 16.18 -12.38 -21.14
C THR A 230 15.45 -12.93 -22.35
N GLU A 231 15.40 -12.15 -23.43
CA GLU A 231 14.88 -12.67 -24.69
C GLU A 231 15.66 -13.93 -25.09
N PRO A 232 14.97 -14.98 -25.55
CA PRO A 232 15.63 -16.18 -26.02
C PRO A 232 16.53 -15.85 -27.21
N GLU A 233 17.75 -16.39 -27.20
CA GLU A 233 18.67 -16.26 -28.32
C GLU A 233 18.04 -16.90 -29.57
N LYS A 234 17.99 -16.12 -30.66
CA LYS A 234 17.44 -16.58 -31.92
C LYS A 234 18.26 -17.73 -32.49
N ILE A 235 17.68 -18.93 -32.46
CA ILE A 235 18.31 -20.12 -33.05
C ILE A 235 18.37 -20.01 -34.58
N SER A 236 19.21 -20.84 -35.20
CA SER A 236 19.27 -20.90 -36.67
C SER A 236 17.92 -21.35 -37.26
N GLU A 237 17.61 -20.89 -38.49
CA GLU A 237 16.37 -21.29 -39.17
C GLU A 237 16.31 -22.82 -39.39
N ASP A 238 17.46 -23.45 -39.68
CA ASP A 238 17.56 -24.90 -39.84
C ASP A 238 17.15 -25.62 -38.54
N GLU A 239 17.64 -25.17 -37.39
CA GLU A 239 17.27 -25.74 -36.08
C GLU A 239 15.79 -25.51 -35.77
N LEU A 240 15.24 -24.32 -36.09
CA LEU A 240 13.80 -24.05 -35.94
C LEU A 240 12.96 -25.00 -36.79
N ARG A 241 13.36 -25.23 -38.05
CA ARG A 241 12.68 -26.16 -38.97
C ARG A 241 12.74 -27.61 -38.47
N GLU A 242 13.85 -28.01 -37.85
CA GLU A 242 13.94 -29.32 -37.18
C GLU A 242 12.96 -29.44 -36.01
N ARG A 243 12.82 -28.39 -35.20
CA ARG A 243 11.84 -28.37 -34.09
C ARG A 243 10.39 -28.39 -34.60
N PHE A 244 10.09 -27.67 -35.68
CA PHE A 244 8.79 -27.75 -36.35
C PHE A 244 8.52 -29.16 -36.87
N ALA A 245 9.48 -29.79 -37.54
CA ALA A 245 9.35 -31.17 -38.01
C ALA A 245 9.07 -32.16 -36.86
N GLN A 246 9.72 -31.97 -35.71
CA GLN A 246 9.47 -32.77 -34.51
C GLN A 246 8.03 -32.58 -33.98
N ALA A 247 7.57 -31.33 -33.88
CA ALA A 247 6.22 -30.99 -33.44
C ALA A 247 5.15 -31.54 -34.40
N LEU A 248 5.44 -31.56 -35.70
CA LEU A 248 4.55 -32.04 -36.76
C LEU A 248 4.63 -33.56 -36.98
N SER A 249 5.41 -34.30 -36.21
CA SER A 249 5.63 -35.74 -36.41
C SER A 249 4.35 -36.59 -36.43
N GLY A 250 3.25 -36.12 -35.81
CA GLY A 250 1.92 -36.73 -35.90
C GLY A 250 1.32 -36.76 -37.32
N PHE A 251 1.78 -35.87 -38.20
CA PHE A 251 1.42 -35.83 -39.63
C PHE A 251 2.40 -36.64 -40.52
N GLY A 252 3.43 -37.25 -39.93
CA GLY A 252 4.47 -37.95 -40.68
C GLY A 252 5.24 -36.99 -41.59
N ASN A 253 5.36 -37.34 -42.88
CA ASN A 253 6.05 -36.52 -43.88
C ASN A 253 5.07 -35.65 -44.71
N ASN A 254 3.81 -35.58 -44.31
CA ASN A 254 2.76 -34.90 -45.07
C ASN A 254 2.61 -33.44 -44.63
N TYR A 255 3.71 -32.69 -44.73
CA TYR A 255 3.71 -31.26 -44.42
C TYR A 255 4.71 -30.49 -45.29
N GLU A 256 4.48 -29.20 -45.43
CA GLU A 256 5.38 -28.22 -46.04
C GLU A 256 5.43 -26.96 -45.15
N ILE A 257 6.57 -26.28 -45.13
CA ILE A 257 6.80 -25.11 -44.28
C ILE A 257 7.44 -24.01 -45.11
N ASP A 258 6.67 -22.96 -45.35
CA ASP A 258 7.11 -21.78 -46.06
C ASP A 258 7.20 -20.58 -45.13
N LEU A 259 8.06 -19.63 -45.46
CA LEU A 259 8.18 -18.37 -44.75
C LEU A 259 7.96 -17.22 -45.73
N GLU A 260 6.91 -16.44 -45.50
CA GLU A 260 6.64 -15.20 -46.21
C GLU A 260 6.69 -14.01 -45.25
N GLY A 261 7.73 -13.18 -45.37
CA GLY A 261 7.95 -12.07 -44.46
C GLY A 261 8.18 -12.55 -43.02
N TYR A 262 7.17 -12.37 -42.17
CA TYR A 262 7.17 -12.77 -40.76
C TYR A 262 6.14 -13.86 -40.45
N VAL A 263 5.59 -14.52 -41.46
CA VAL A 263 4.58 -15.57 -41.29
C VAL A 263 5.11 -16.89 -41.81
N TYR A 264 5.23 -17.87 -40.92
CA TYR A 264 5.43 -19.26 -41.29
C TYR A 264 4.09 -19.88 -41.65
N THR A 265 3.96 -20.35 -42.90
CA THR A 265 2.81 -21.14 -43.34
C THR A 265 3.17 -22.61 -43.27
N VAL A 266 2.48 -23.34 -42.40
CA VAL A 266 2.63 -24.77 -42.19
C VAL A 266 1.45 -25.48 -42.84
N SER A 267 1.69 -26.01 -44.03
CA SER A 267 0.70 -26.75 -44.80
C SER A 267 0.75 -28.22 -44.44
N VAL A 268 -0.37 -28.83 -44.02
CA VAL A 268 -0.46 -30.23 -43.60
C VAL A 268 -1.57 -30.97 -44.34
N TRP A 269 -1.42 -32.28 -44.57
CA TRP A 269 -2.46 -33.12 -45.16
C TRP A 269 -2.39 -34.57 -44.68
N GLN A 270 -3.50 -35.29 -44.81
CA GLN A 270 -3.61 -36.73 -44.53
C GLN A 270 -4.69 -37.36 -45.42
N ASP A 271 -4.50 -38.64 -45.73
CA ASP A 271 -5.46 -39.42 -46.53
C ASP A 271 -6.86 -39.37 -45.91
N GLY A 272 -7.85 -39.00 -46.73
CA GLY A 272 -9.27 -38.99 -46.35
C GLY A 272 -9.79 -37.65 -45.80
N LEU A 273 -8.95 -36.62 -45.64
CA LEU A 273 -9.38 -35.31 -45.14
C LEU A 273 -10.46 -34.67 -46.02
N ALA A 274 -10.30 -34.68 -47.35
CA ALA A 274 -11.27 -34.12 -48.28
C ALA A 274 -12.62 -34.86 -48.22
N ALA A 275 -12.58 -36.19 -48.07
CA ALA A 275 -13.78 -37.00 -47.94
C ALA A 275 -14.48 -36.74 -46.58
N CYS A 276 -13.71 -36.60 -45.50
CA CYS A 276 -14.21 -36.24 -44.18
C CYS A 276 -14.92 -34.88 -44.22
N ALA A 277 -14.26 -33.84 -44.73
CA ALA A 277 -14.81 -32.50 -44.86
C ALA A 277 -16.11 -32.47 -45.67
N MET A 278 -16.14 -33.14 -46.83
CA MET A 278 -17.35 -33.23 -47.67
C MET A 278 -18.52 -33.92 -46.94
N LEU A 279 -18.27 -35.01 -46.21
CA LEU A 279 -19.31 -35.71 -45.46
C LEU A 279 -19.79 -34.89 -44.25
N ALA A 280 -18.88 -34.15 -43.62
CA ALA A 280 -19.20 -33.23 -42.53
C ALA A 280 -20.08 -32.08 -43.02
N GLU A 281 -19.78 -31.48 -44.18
CA GLU A 281 -20.61 -30.45 -44.83
C GLU A 281 -22.03 -30.96 -45.15
N GLN A 282 -22.16 -32.24 -45.49
CA GLN A 282 -23.46 -32.90 -45.69
C GLN A 282 -24.20 -33.24 -44.39
N GLY A 283 -23.61 -32.96 -43.23
CA GLY A 283 -24.21 -33.20 -41.92
C GLY A 283 -24.19 -34.67 -41.48
N VAL A 284 -23.28 -35.50 -42.02
CA VAL A 284 -23.12 -36.89 -41.56
C VAL A 284 -22.53 -36.88 -40.15
N PRO A 285 -23.24 -37.37 -39.11
CA PRO A 285 -22.86 -37.10 -37.71
C PRO A 285 -21.43 -37.51 -37.34
N THR A 286 -20.99 -38.70 -37.76
CA THR A 286 -19.63 -39.19 -37.46
C THR A 286 -18.55 -38.38 -38.17
N ALA A 287 -18.85 -37.82 -39.34
CA ALA A 287 -17.90 -36.98 -40.08
C ALA A 287 -17.85 -35.56 -39.51
N VAL A 288 -18.98 -35.04 -39.04
CA VAL A 288 -19.04 -33.75 -38.31
C VAL A 288 -18.18 -33.83 -37.04
N GLU A 289 -18.37 -34.85 -36.21
CA GLU A 289 -17.57 -35.04 -34.98
C GLU A 289 -16.06 -35.17 -35.29
N GLN A 290 -15.71 -35.89 -36.36
CA GLN A 290 -14.31 -36.04 -36.78
C GLN A 290 -13.73 -34.72 -37.30
N TRP A 291 -14.51 -33.93 -38.05
CA TRP A 291 -14.06 -32.64 -38.57
C TRP A 291 -13.90 -31.62 -37.45
N GLU A 292 -14.82 -31.55 -36.50
CA GLU A 292 -14.69 -30.69 -35.31
C GLU A 292 -13.41 -31.05 -34.51
N ALA A 293 -13.11 -32.33 -34.32
CA ALA A 293 -11.87 -32.75 -33.68
C ALA A 293 -10.61 -32.31 -34.47
N ILE A 294 -10.65 -32.33 -35.81
CA ILE A 294 -9.56 -31.81 -36.64
C ILE A 294 -9.40 -30.30 -36.44
N VAL A 295 -10.50 -29.55 -36.40
CA VAL A 295 -10.48 -28.10 -36.15
C VAL A 295 -9.84 -27.79 -34.78
N ASP A 296 -10.31 -28.44 -33.72
CA ASP A 296 -9.83 -28.21 -32.36
C ASP A 296 -8.34 -28.57 -32.22
N THR A 297 -7.93 -29.74 -32.71
CA THR A 297 -6.52 -30.16 -32.65
C THR A 297 -5.60 -29.29 -33.50
N THR A 298 -6.08 -28.75 -34.62
CA THR A 298 -5.32 -27.78 -35.43
C THR A 298 -5.18 -26.44 -34.71
N ALA A 299 -6.22 -25.99 -34.00
CA ALA A 299 -6.16 -24.81 -33.13
C ALA A 299 -5.14 -24.96 -31.99
N GLU A 300 -5.14 -26.10 -31.32
CA GLU A 300 -4.15 -26.43 -30.29
C GLU A 300 -2.72 -26.47 -30.86
N ALA A 301 -2.52 -27.13 -32.01
CA ALA A 301 -1.22 -27.19 -32.67
C ALA A 301 -0.71 -25.81 -33.09
N SER A 302 -1.59 -24.92 -33.55
CA SER A 302 -1.22 -23.53 -33.89
C SER A 302 -0.68 -22.79 -32.67
N ASN A 303 -1.32 -22.93 -31.50
CA ASN A 303 -0.82 -22.33 -30.26
C ASN A 303 0.56 -22.90 -29.86
N SER A 304 0.74 -24.22 -29.94
CA SER A 304 2.02 -24.85 -29.60
C SER A 304 3.15 -24.44 -30.55
N LEU A 305 2.90 -24.32 -31.85
CA LEU A 305 3.90 -23.83 -32.79
C LEU A 305 4.20 -22.34 -32.59
N GLN A 306 3.21 -21.53 -32.20
CA GLN A 306 3.43 -20.13 -31.87
C GLN A 306 4.30 -19.96 -30.61
N GLU A 307 4.07 -20.79 -29.58
CA GLU A 307 4.94 -20.87 -28.40
C GLU A 307 6.36 -21.29 -28.79
N LEU A 308 6.48 -22.28 -29.70
CA LEU A 308 7.78 -22.75 -30.19
C LEU A 308 8.58 -21.64 -30.91
N LEU A 309 7.92 -20.77 -31.69
CA LEU A 309 8.55 -19.58 -32.26
C LEU A 309 9.06 -18.64 -31.16
N SER A 310 8.22 -18.36 -30.17
CA SER A 310 8.57 -17.47 -29.05
C SER A 310 9.81 -17.95 -28.31
N ILE A 311 9.84 -19.21 -27.84
CA ILE A 311 10.98 -19.77 -27.08
C ILE A 311 12.25 -19.98 -27.93
N SER A 312 12.14 -19.87 -29.25
CA SER A 312 13.26 -20.03 -30.19
C SER A 312 13.85 -18.70 -30.65
N GLY A 313 13.39 -17.56 -30.10
CA GLY A 313 13.84 -16.21 -30.46
C GLY A 313 13.21 -15.67 -31.76
N TYR A 314 12.03 -16.17 -32.12
CA TYR A 314 11.21 -15.72 -33.26
C TYR A 314 9.86 -15.16 -32.78
N GLY A 315 9.84 -14.49 -31.61
CA GLY A 315 8.61 -13.98 -31.01
C GLY A 315 7.88 -12.92 -31.85
N ASP A 316 8.57 -12.29 -32.80
CA ASP A 316 8.03 -11.35 -33.79
C ASP A 316 7.40 -12.04 -35.02
N TYR A 317 7.50 -13.37 -35.13
CA TYR A 317 6.94 -14.16 -36.22
C TYR A 317 5.61 -14.78 -35.81
N MET A 318 4.76 -15.05 -36.80
CA MET A 318 3.49 -15.75 -36.64
C MET A 318 3.54 -17.10 -37.35
N VAL A 319 2.75 -18.06 -36.86
CA VAL A 319 2.51 -19.32 -37.55
C VAL A 319 1.03 -19.45 -37.97
N GLN A 320 0.83 -19.74 -39.25
CA GLN A 320 -0.45 -20.13 -39.83
C GLN A 320 -0.39 -21.61 -40.18
N ILE A 321 -1.39 -22.38 -39.78
CA ILE A 321 -1.54 -23.78 -40.21
C ILE A 321 -2.63 -23.85 -41.27
N GLU A 322 -2.33 -24.49 -42.39
CA GLU A 322 -3.28 -24.80 -43.46
C GLU A 322 -3.47 -26.31 -43.57
N VAL A 323 -4.69 -26.78 -43.37
CA VAL A 323 -5.06 -28.17 -43.66
C VAL A 323 -5.48 -28.24 -45.10
N LEU A 324 -4.70 -28.95 -45.92
CA LEU A 324 -4.91 -29.06 -47.35
C LEU A 324 -5.78 -30.26 -47.71
N ASN A 325 -6.46 -30.14 -48.85
CA ASN A 325 -7.19 -31.23 -49.48
C ASN A 325 -6.21 -32.29 -50.01
N ASP A 326 -6.33 -33.53 -49.53
CA ASP A 326 -5.45 -34.66 -49.86
C ASP A 326 -5.54 -35.16 -51.32
N GLN A 327 -6.53 -34.70 -52.08
CA GLN A 327 -6.67 -34.99 -53.52
C GLN A 327 -6.18 -33.85 -54.41
N ASN A 328 -6.16 -32.62 -53.90
CA ASN A 328 -5.67 -31.43 -54.60
C ASN A 328 -5.14 -30.39 -53.60
N HIS A 329 -3.83 -30.37 -53.38
CA HIS A 329 -3.19 -29.53 -52.37
C HIS A 329 -3.33 -28.02 -52.62
N GLU A 330 -3.75 -27.60 -53.82
CA GLU A 330 -4.10 -26.20 -54.12
C GLU A 330 -5.37 -25.72 -53.38
N ASN A 331 -6.15 -26.65 -52.81
CA ASN A 331 -7.36 -26.33 -52.07
C ASN A 331 -7.12 -26.45 -50.56
N THR A 332 -7.11 -25.33 -49.85
CA THR A 332 -7.13 -25.28 -48.40
C THR A 332 -8.53 -25.62 -47.87
N LEU A 333 -8.62 -26.49 -46.87
CA LEU A 333 -9.87 -26.90 -46.22
C LEU A 333 -10.10 -26.16 -44.89
N LEU A 334 -9.02 -25.88 -44.16
CA LEU A 334 -9.05 -25.19 -42.87
C LEU A 334 -7.78 -24.33 -42.76
N THR A 335 -7.95 -23.09 -42.28
CA THR A 335 -6.84 -22.21 -41.92
C THR A 335 -6.98 -21.78 -40.47
N VAL A 336 -5.90 -21.90 -39.70
CA VAL A 336 -5.82 -21.50 -38.30
C VAL A 336 -4.62 -20.59 -38.12
N LEU A 337 -4.82 -19.46 -37.43
CA LEU A 337 -3.78 -18.50 -37.09
C LEU A 337 -3.94 -18.11 -35.61
N LEU A 338 -2.86 -18.21 -34.82
CA LEU A 338 -2.85 -17.91 -33.38
C LEU A 338 -3.96 -18.68 -32.61
N GLY A 339 -4.14 -19.96 -32.95
CA GLY A 339 -5.19 -20.80 -32.36
C GLY A 339 -6.62 -20.43 -32.76
N MET A 340 -6.81 -19.44 -33.64
CA MET A 340 -8.12 -19.02 -34.12
C MET A 340 -8.37 -19.51 -35.55
N VAL A 341 -9.54 -20.06 -35.80
CA VAL A 341 -9.98 -20.48 -37.14
C VAL A 341 -10.26 -19.24 -37.99
N SER A 342 -9.51 -19.05 -39.07
CA SER A 342 -9.70 -17.95 -40.02
C SER A 342 -10.49 -18.36 -41.26
N TYR A 343 -10.44 -19.64 -41.63
CA TYR A 343 -11.23 -20.23 -42.71
C TYR A 343 -11.55 -21.70 -42.41
N ASN A 344 -12.77 -22.15 -42.70
CA ASN A 344 -13.18 -23.56 -42.58
C ASN A 344 -14.20 -23.87 -43.67
N CYS A 345 -13.92 -24.87 -44.50
CA CYS A 345 -14.75 -25.20 -45.66
C CYS A 345 -16.11 -25.83 -45.32
N VAL A 346 -16.32 -26.26 -44.07
CA VAL A 346 -17.56 -26.90 -43.59
C VAL A 346 -18.51 -25.91 -42.91
N SER A 347 -18.08 -24.68 -42.60
CA SER A 347 -18.82 -23.70 -41.78
C SER A 347 -19.23 -22.43 -42.51
#